data_AF-A0A8J6VX28-F1
#
_entry.id   AF-A0A8J6VX28-F1
#
_cell.length_a   1.000
_cell.length_b   1.000
_cell.length_c   1.000
_cell.angle_alpha   90.00
_cell.angle_beta   90.00
_cell.angle_gamma   90.00
#
_symmetry.space_group_name_H-M   'P 1'
#
loop_
_entity.id
_entity.type
_entity.pdbx_description
1 polymer ?
#
loop_
_entity_poly.entity_id
_entity_poly.type
_entity_poly.pdbx_seq_one_letter_code
_entity_poly.pdbx_strand_id
1 'polypeptide(L)'
;MEKQKQQQILGYFIEEAKEHLETLESGLLDLRSTVADSERLNELFRAAHSIKGGAAMLGFTSIHKIGHRLEDSFKLLQEHPLTVDQQLESFFLKGFDALKELVDCLQGPFGLRDEDADQILQESEPAFSELQDYLNRLIGVGSKSTVAAAQSAKPKASAQPQAQSANSANNLTAQVTVGLKQMLQLFKQKESAASRQQLQALCARLLQLGKGINAWQNLVKTAQAAIANPKNSYQVLAPLVIKELKEASALVQTGRADEVAPSQQLRRLAAVPEPVRYIPESTAPAMFMEPRLTAKALIQAFNKQQLTEIAELLLKAAK
;
A
#
# COMPACT_ATOMS: atom_id res chain seq x y z
N MET A 1 -15.09 31.62 7.34
CA MET A 1 -15.81 30.32 7.20
C MET A 1 -14.84 29.18 6.91
N GLU A 2 -14.12 29.15 5.78
CA GLU A 2 -13.24 28.03 5.43
C GLU A 2 -12.01 27.87 6.37
N LYS A 3 -11.32 28.98 6.70
CA LYS A 3 -10.19 28.98 7.64
C LYS A 3 -10.57 28.54 9.06
N GLN A 4 -11.75 28.93 9.54
CA GLN A 4 -12.26 28.49 10.85
C GLN A 4 -12.58 26.99 10.86
N LYS A 5 -13.15 26.47 9.77
CA LYS A 5 -13.41 25.03 9.63
C LYS A 5 -12.11 24.22 9.58
N GLN A 6 -11.09 24.71 8.88
CA GLN A 6 -9.75 24.09 8.88
C GLN A 6 -9.12 24.07 10.28
N GLN A 7 -9.21 25.18 11.02
CA GLN A 7 -8.72 25.25 12.41
C GLN A 7 -9.48 24.30 13.33
N GLN A 8 -10.79 24.15 13.15
CA GLN A 8 -11.60 23.21 13.92
C GLN A 8 -11.22 21.75 13.64
N ILE A 9 -11.06 21.38 12.36
CA ILE A 9 -10.61 20.03 11.97
C ILE A 9 -9.22 19.73 12.53
N LEU A 10 -8.31 20.71 12.47
CA LEU A 10 -6.98 20.58 13.05
C LEU A 10 -7.05 20.37 14.56
N GLY A 11 -7.90 21.13 15.27
CA GLY A 11 -8.12 20.96 16.70
C GLY A 11 -8.57 19.55 17.08
N TYR A 12 -9.56 19.00 16.35
CA TYR A 12 -10.01 17.62 16.57
C TYR A 12 -8.91 16.59 16.34
N PHE A 13 -8.16 16.72 15.24
CA PHE A 13 -7.04 15.82 14.98
C PHE A 13 -5.99 15.85 16.08
N ILE A 14 -5.66 17.05 16.58
CA ILE A 14 -4.68 17.21 17.65
C ILE A 14 -5.17 16.56 18.95
N GLU A 15 -6.46 16.70 19.28
CA GLU A 15 -7.09 16.08 20.45
C GLU A 15 -7.05 14.55 20.35
N GLU A 16 -7.51 13.98 19.23
CA GLU A 16 -7.45 12.54 18.97
C GLU A 16 -6.01 12.01 18.96
N ALA A 17 -5.07 12.76 18.37
CA ALA A 17 -3.66 12.38 18.34
C ALA A 17 -3.07 12.33 19.76
N LYS A 18 -3.51 13.20 20.68
CA LYS A 18 -3.08 13.17 22.08
C LYS A 18 -3.60 11.96 22.83
N GLU A 19 -4.86 11.59 22.66
CA GLU A 19 -5.42 10.37 23.26
C GLU A 19 -4.67 9.11 22.77
N HIS A 20 -4.32 9.08 21.48
CA HIS A 20 -3.51 8.01 20.92
C HIS A 20 -2.06 8.04 21.42
N LEU A 21 -1.45 9.21 21.60
CA LEU A 21 -0.11 9.34 22.20
C LEU A 21 -0.10 8.85 23.65
N GLU A 22 -1.12 9.13 24.45
CA GLU A 22 -1.24 8.60 25.83
C GLU A 22 -1.34 7.07 25.83
N THR A 23 -2.11 6.50 24.90
CA THR A 23 -2.19 5.04 24.71
C THR A 23 -0.82 4.45 24.35
N LEU A 24 -0.10 5.11 23.44
CA LEU A 24 1.24 4.70 23.03
C LEU A 24 2.21 4.76 24.21
N GLU A 25 2.28 5.88 24.92
CA GLU A 25 3.17 6.08 26.06
C GLU A 25 2.96 5.00 27.13
N SER A 26 1.70 4.79 27.55
CA SER A 26 1.36 3.82 28.59
C SER A 26 1.74 2.39 28.19
N GLY A 27 1.46 1.98 26.95
CA GLY A 27 1.81 0.64 26.50
C GLY A 27 3.30 0.45 26.25
N LEU A 28 4.04 1.51 25.91
CA LEU A 28 5.49 1.48 25.71
C LEU A 28 6.27 1.43 27.04
N LEU A 29 5.83 2.14 28.08
CA LEU A 29 6.49 2.10 29.41
C LEU A 29 6.41 0.72 30.10
N ASP A 30 5.51 -0.16 29.63
CA ASP A 30 5.36 -1.54 30.08
C ASP A 30 5.39 -2.50 28.86
N LEU A 31 6.28 -2.23 27.89
CA LEU A 31 6.27 -2.90 26.59
C LEU A 31 6.33 -4.43 26.71
N ARG A 32 7.07 -4.95 27.70
CA ARG A 32 7.17 -6.40 27.93
C ARG A 32 5.82 -7.05 28.24
N SER A 33 5.03 -6.45 29.13
CA SER A 33 3.71 -6.98 29.47
C SER A 33 2.72 -6.69 28.34
N THR A 34 2.85 -5.52 27.69
CA THR A 34 2.03 -5.16 26.53
C THR A 34 2.20 -6.13 25.37
N VAL A 35 3.42 -6.58 25.05
CA VAL A 35 3.65 -7.55 23.96
C VAL A 35 3.18 -8.95 24.32
N ALA A 36 3.16 -9.30 25.61
CA ALA A 36 2.60 -10.58 26.07
C ALA A 36 1.06 -10.62 25.99
N ASP A 37 0.41 -9.46 25.93
CA ASP A 37 -1.03 -9.30 25.81
C ASP A 37 -1.41 -8.84 24.39
N SER A 38 -1.99 -9.76 23.60
CA SER A 38 -2.38 -9.46 22.22
C SER A 38 -3.37 -8.31 22.10
N GLU A 39 -4.21 -8.05 23.10
CA GLU A 39 -5.17 -6.94 23.07
C GLU A 39 -4.45 -5.61 23.25
N ARG A 40 -3.61 -5.48 24.28
CA ARG A 40 -2.80 -4.26 24.52
C ARG A 40 -1.85 -3.96 23.35
N LEU A 41 -1.23 -4.97 22.76
CA LEU A 41 -0.41 -4.77 21.55
C LEU A 41 -1.25 -4.32 20.33
N ASN A 42 -2.48 -4.82 20.20
CA ASN A 42 -3.41 -4.35 19.17
C ASN A 42 -3.84 -2.90 19.40
N GLU A 43 -4.00 -2.47 20.65
CA GLU A 43 -4.29 -1.07 21.00
C GLU A 43 -3.15 -0.14 20.55
N LEU A 44 -1.89 -0.50 20.82
CA LEU A 44 -0.72 0.24 20.34
C LEU A 44 -0.70 0.36 18.80
N PHE A 45 -0.94 -0.75 18.11
CA PHE A 45 -1.02 -0.76 16.65
C PHE A 45 -2.14 0.16 16.13
N ARG A 46 -3.33 0.11 16.74
CA ARG A 46 -4.48 0.96 16.36
C ARG A 46 -4.21 2.44 16.62
N ALA A 47 -3.61 2.78 17.76
CA ALA A 47 -3.25 4.15 18.09
C ALA A 47 -2.28 4.74 17.04
N ALA A 48 -1.21 4.02 16.70
CA ALA A 48 -0.29 4.42 15.64
C ALA A 48 -0.98 4.54 14.27
N HIS A 49 -1.87 3.60 13.95
CA HIS A 49 -2.63 3.60 12.68
C HIS A 49 -3.58 4.80 12.55
N SER A 50 -4.28 5.16 13.62
CA SER A 50 -5.17 6.31 13.66
C SER A 50 -4.41 7.62 13.48
N ILE A 51 -3.30 7.82 14.21
CA ILE A 51 -2.45 9.02 14.06
C ILE A 51 -1.93 9.12 12.62
N LYS A 52 -1.41 8.01 12.06
CA LYS A 52 -0.96 7.95 10.67
C LYS A 52 -2.07 8.32 9.69
N GLY A 53 -3.28 7.78 9.88
CA GLY A 53 -4.45 8.04 9.05
C GLY A 53 -4.88 9.50 9.07
N GLY A 54 -5.05 10.08 10.26
CA GLY A 54 -5.41 11.48 10.43
C GLY A 54 -4.36 12.43 9.85
N ALA A 55 -3.07 12.14 10.08
CA ALA A 55 -1.97 12.91 9.52
C ALA A 55 -1.96 12.88 7.98
N ALA A 56 -2.24 11.73 7.37
CA ALA A 56 -2.34 11.63 5.91
C ALA A 56 -3.51 12.45 5.35
N MET A 57 -4.65 12.46 6.02
CA MET A 57 -5.83 13.23 5.60
C MET A 57 -5.59 14.74 5.65
N LEU A 58 -4.77 15.20 6.59
CA LEU A 58 -4.44 16.62 6.78
C LEU A 58 -3.13 17.06 6.11
N GLY A 59 -2.42 16.12 5.47
CA GLY A 59 -1.18 16.42 4.75
C GLY A 59 0.06 16.58 5.64
N PHE A 60 0.01 16.17 6.90
CA PHE A 60 1.16 16.19 7.81
C PHE A 60 2.11 15.02 7.52
N THR A 61 2.95 15.20 6.50
CA THR A 61 3.79 14.12 5.95
C THR A 61 4.77 13.55 6.97
N SER A 62 5.34 14.38 7.85
CA SER A 62 6.30 13.95 8.89
C SER A 62 5.63 13.09 9.95
N ILE A 63 4.46 13.50 10.46
CA ILE A 63 3.66 12.72 11.42
C ILE A 63 3.23 11.39 10.79
N HIS A 64 2.77 11.43 9.53
CA HIS A 64 2.43 10.21 8.78
C HIS A 64 3.61 9.25 8.66
N LYS A 65 4.82 9.74 8.35
CA LYS A 65 6.03 8.90 8.23
C LYS A 65 6.36 8.23 9.55
N ILE A 66 6.42 8.98 10.65
CA ILE A 66 6.74 8.43 11.98
C ILE A 66 5.66 7.44 12.45
N GLY A 67 4.39 7.81 12.33
CA GLY A 67 3.27 6.93 12.68
C GLY A 67 3.28 5.61 11.89
N HIS A 68 3.62 5.65 10.60
CA HIS A 68 3.76 4.43 9.78
C HIS A 68 4.93 3.55 10.23
N ARG A 69 6.08 4.10 10.63
CA ARG A 69 7.21 3.31 11.13
C ARG A 69 6.90 2.62 12.45
N LEU A 70 6.22 3.32 13.36
CA LEU A 70 5.74 2.73 14.61
C LEU A 70 4.70 1.64 14.35
N GLU A 71 3.73 1.88 13.47
CA GLU A 71 2.73 0.88 13.05
C GLU A 71 3.39 -0.38 12.48
N ASP A 72 4.34 -0.23 11.54
CA ASP A 72 5.08 -1.36 10.95
C ASP A 72 5.89 -2.11 12.03
N SER A 73 6.46 -1.40 13.01
CA SER A 73 7.22 -2.01 14.12
C SER A 73 6.31 -2.80 15.08
N PHE A 74 5.15 -2.26 15.45
CA PHE A 74 4.17 -3.00 16.26
C PHE A 74 3.62 -4.21 15.52
N LYS A 75 3.41 -4.08 14.21
CA LYS A 75 3.00 -5.21 13.39
C LYS A 75 4.02 -6.36 13.41
N LEU A 76 5.31 -6.05 13.39
CA LEU A 76 6.36 -7.08 13.54
C LEU A 76 6.25 -7.80 14.90
N LEU A 77 5.94 -7.08 15.98
CA LEU A 77 5.69 -7.68 17.30
C LEU A 77 4.43 -8.55 17.33
N GLN A 78 3.41 -8.23 16.53
CA GLN A 78 2.20 -9.05 16.41
C GLN A 78 2.47 -10.35 15.61
N GLU A 79 3.27 -10.25 14.56
CA GLU A 79 3.59 -11.36 13.66
C GLU A 79 4.64 -12.32 14.26
N HIS A 80 5.45 -11.83 15.20
CA HIS A 80 6.54 -12.57 15.81
C HIS A 80 6.48 -12.50 17.35
N PRO A 81 6.29 -13.62 18.06
CA PRO A 81 6.43 -13.63 19.50
C PRO A 81 7.91 -13.44 19.87
N LEU A 82 8.29 -12.20 20.15
CA LEU A 82 9.64 -11.81 20.54
C LEU A 82 9.71 -11.56 22.04
N THR A 83 10.84 -11.91 22.66
CA THR A 83 11.14 -11.45 24.01
C THR A 83 11.54 -9.99 23.96
N VAL A 84 10.74 -9.12 24.58
CA VAL A 84 11.07 -7.70 24.75
C VAL A 84 12.11 -7.53 25.85
N ASP A 85 13.15 -6.76 25.53
CA ASP A 85 14.12 -6.26 26.50
C ASP A 85 14.09 -4.72 26.57
N GLN A 86 14.82 -4.18 27.53
CA GLN A 86 14.90 -2.74 27.78
C GLN A 86 15.46 -1.96 26.57
N GLN A 87 16.31 -2.60 25.76
CA GLN A 87 16.87 -1.97 24.57
C GLN A 87 15.80 -1.74 23.52
N LEU A 88 14.95 -2.75 23.26
CA LEU A 88 13.82 -2.62 22.34
C LEU A 88 12.84 -1.55 22.81
N GLU A 89 12.49 -1.55 24.10
CA GLU A 89 11.64 -0.53 24.73
C GLU A 89 12.21 0.89 24.51
N SER A 90 13.51 1.08 24.75
CA SER A 90 14.19 2.36 24.56
C SER A 90 14.11 2.86 23.11
N PHE A 91 14.20 1.95 22.13
CA PHE A 91 14.09 2.32 20.73
C PHE A 91 12.66 2.76 20.35
N PHE A 92 11.64 2.07 20.87
CA PHE A 92 10.26 2.50 20.66
C PHE A 92 9.97 3.85 21.30
N LEU A 93 10.46 4.09 22.52
CA LEU A 93 10.29 5.37 23.22
C LEU A 93 10.90 6.53 22.42
N LYS A 94 12.10 6.38 21.85
CA LYS A 94 12.68 7.41 20.95
C LYS A 94 11.80 7.70 19.73
N GLY A 95 11.21 6.68 19.13
CA GLY A 95 10.29 6.85 18.01
C GLY A 95 8.98 7.53 18.41
N PHE A 96 8.48 7.23 19.62
CA PHE A 96 7.36 7.90 20.23
C PHE A 96 7.64 9.37 20.54
N ASP A 97 8.81 9.69 21.10
CA ASP A 97 9.21 11.06 21.43
C ASP A 97 9.18 11.95 20.18
N ALA A 98 9.73 11.46 19.06
CA ALA A 98 9.67 12.17 17.78
C ALA A 98 8.24 12.37 17.27
N LEU A 99 7.35 11.38 17.44
CA LEU A 99 5.94 11.53 17.06
C LEU A 99 5.24 12.58 17.93
N LYS A 100 5.48 12.52 19.24
CA LYS A 100 4.92 13.45 20.23
C LYS A 100 5.38 14.87 19.94
N GLU A 101 6.66 15.08 19.67
CA GLU A 101 7.22 16.38 19.35
C GLU A 101 6.55 17.00 18.12
N LEU A 102 6.38 16.24 17.04
CA LEU A 102 5.69 16.71 15.84
C LEU A 102 4.23 17.12 16.11
N VAL A 103 3.52 16.37 16.96
CA VAL A 103 2.13 16.69 17.36
C VAL A 103 2.09 17.93 18.26
N ASP A 104 3.05 18.08 19.18
CA ASP A 104 3.16 19.25 20.04
C ASP A 104 3.48 20.52 19.23
N CYS A 105 4.29 20.43 18.17
CA CYS A 105 4.53 21.53 17.24
C CYS A 105 3.24 22.05 16.59
N LEU A 106 2.26 21.18 16.31
CA LEU A 106 0.96 21.61 15.76
C LEU A 106 0.17 22.52 16.72
N GLN A 107 0.40 22.40 18.02
CA GLN A 107 -0.21 23.26 19.04
C GLN A 107 0.53 24.58 19.23
N GLY A 108 1.78 24.63 18.76
CA GLY A 108 2.60 25.83 18.87
C GLY A 108 1.99 27.02 18.13
N PRO A 109 2.33 28.26 18.53
CA PRO A 109 1.79 29.47 17.91
C PRO A 109 2.10 29.59 16.41
N PHE A 110 3.09 28.86 15.93
CA PHE A 110 3.51 28.83 14.52
C PHE A 110 3.08 27.55 13.78
N GLY A 111 2.44 26.60 14.47
CA GLY A 111 2.16 25.26 13.96
C GLY A 111 3.43 24.46 13.62
N LEU A 112 3.25 23.36 12.91
CA LEU A 112 4.36 22.54 12.41
C LEU A 112 4.98 23.20 11.17
N ARG A 113 6.18 23.76 11.32
CA ARG A 113 6.96 24.31 10.21
C ARG A 113 7.73 23.19 9.51
N ASP A 114 7.93 23.32 8.21
CA ASP A 114 8.66 22.31 7.42
C ASP A 114 10.09 22.09 7.95
N GLU A 115 10.78 23.16 8.35
CA GLU A 115 12.13 23.10 8.93
C GLU A 115 12.18 22.27 10.23
N ASP A 116 11.22 22.49 11.14
CA ASP A 116 11.14 21.72 12.39
C ASP A 116 10.80 20.26 12.09
N ALA A 117 9.85 20.05 11.17
CA ALA A 117 9.41 18.71 10.78
C ALA A 117 10.54 17.90 10.13
N ASP A 118 11.35 18.53 9.27
CA ASP A 118 12.50 17.90 8.63
C ASP A 118 13.63 17.63 9.64
N GLN A 119 13.88 18.56 10.56
CA GLN A 119 14.85 18.38 11.64
C GLN A 119 14.48 17.17 12.52
N ILE A 120 13.24 17.09 13.00
CA ILE A 120 12.77 15.98 13.86
C ILE A 120 12.82 14.65 13.10
N LEU A 121 12.46 14.63 11.80
CA LEU A 121 12.62 13.44 10.97
C LEU A 121 14.08 13.01 10.86
N GLN A 122 14.99 13.95 10.64
CA GLN A 122 16.41 13.65 10.51
C GLN A 122 17.01 13.14 11.83
N GLU A 123 16.66 13.75 12.96
CA GLU A 123 17.15 13.36 14.28
C GLU A 123 16.60 12.00 14.75
N SER A 124 15.38 11.65 14.33
CA SER A 124 14.77 10.35 14.66
C SER A 124 15.22 9.21 13.74
N GLU A 125 15.80 9.49 12.56
CA GLU A 125 16.20 8.47 11.59
C GLU A 125 17.16 7.40 12.15
N PRO A 126 18.23 7.75 12.90
CA PRO A 126 19.12 6.76 13.50
C PRO A 126 18.38 5.82 14.46
N ALA A 127 17.49 6.36 15.29
CA ALA A 127 16.75 5.58 16.29
C ALA A 127 15.84 4.52 15.63
N PHE A 128 15.17 4.87 14.54
CA PHE A 128 14.36 3.91 13.81
C PHE A 128 15.18 2.94 12.97
N SER A 129 16.34 3.34 12.46
CA SER A 129 17.26 2.40 11.82
C SER A 129 17.72 1.34 12.84
N GLU A 130 18.12 1.79 14.03
CA GLU A 130 18.49 0.90 15.15
C GLU A 130 17.33 -0.01 15.57
N LEU A 131 16.10 0.53 15.69
CA LEU A 131 14.90 -0.24 15.99
C LEU A 131 14.68 -1.36 14.96
N GLN A 132 14.70 -1.02 13.67
CA GLN A 132 14.45 -1.96 12.60
C GLN A 132 15.52 -3.05 12.54
N ASP A 133 16.80 -2.68 12.68
CA ASP A 133 17.90 -3.62 12.72
C ASP A 133 17.81 -4.55 13.94
N TYR A 134 17.39 -4.02 15.08
CA TYR A 134 17.19 -4.80 16.30
C TYR A 134 16.04 -5.81 16.15
N LEU A 135 14.88 -5.37 15.66
CA LEU A 135 13.74 -6.24 15.37
C LEU A 135 14.11 -7.34 14.36
N ASN A 136 14.80 -6.99 13.27
CA ASN A 136 15.26 -7.96 12.28
C ASN A 136 16.22 -8.99 12.88
N ARG A 137 17.11 -8.57 13.79
CA ARG A 137 18.00 -9.48 14.50
C ARG A 137 17.23 -10.44 15.41
N LEU A 138 16.27 -9.94 16.18
CA LEU A 138 15.43 -10.77 17.06
C LEU A 138 14.63 -11.81 16.26
N ILE A 139 14.04 -11.40 15.13
CA ILE A 139 13.31 -12.31 14.22
C ILE A 139 14.27 -13.34 13.61
N GLY A 140 15.46 -12.93 13.17
CA GLY A 140 16.47 -13.81 12.59
C GLY A 140 17.08 -14.81 13.58
N VAL A 141 17.21 -14.44 14.86
CA VAL A 141 17.67 -15.33 15.94
C VAL A 141 16.56 -16.29 16.36
N GLY A 142 15.30 -15.86 16.35
CA GLY A 142 14.12 -16.70 16.62
C GLY A 142 13.97 -17.90 15.65
N SER A 143 14.51 -17.78 14.43
CA SER A 143 14.54 -18.89 13.46
C SER A 143 15.63 -19.95 13.75
N LYS A 144 16.66 -19.62 14.55
CA LYS A 144 17.74 -20.57 14.93
C LYS A 144 17.58 -21.18 16.33
N SER A 145 16.65 -20.69 17.15
CA SER A 145 16.54 -21.07 18.57
C SER A 145 15.21 -21.72 18.94
N THR A 146 14.70 -22.64 18.12
CA THR A 146 13.46 -23.42 18.42
C THR A 146 13.62 -24.94 18.36
N VAL A 147 14.85 -25.48 18.37
CA VAL A 147 15.06 -26.95 18.45
C VAL A 147 15.47 -27.45 19.84
N ALA A 148 15.67 -26.58 20.84
CA ALA A 148 16.22 -27.03 22.12
C ALA A 148 15.64 -26.28 23.34
N ALA A 149 14.34 -26.44 23.62
CA ALA A 149 13.78 -26.43 24.99
C ALA A 149 12.25 -26.56 24.96
N ALA A 150 11.74 -27.77 24.74
CA ALA A 150 10.36 -28.11 25.09
C ALA A 150 10.25 -29.61 25.37
N GLN A 151 10.80 -30.06 26.49
CA GLN A 151 10.42 -31.31 27.12
C GLN A 151 10.07 -31.03 28.57
N SER A 152 8.76 -30.93 28.85
CA SER A 152 8.06 -31.48 30.03
C SER A 152 6.75 -30.72 30.29
N ALA A 153 5.70 -31.06 29.56
CA ALA A 153 4.33 -30.96 30.09
C ALA A 153 3.41 -31.92 29.31
N LYS A 154 2.76 -32.79 30.07
CA LYS A 154 1.88 -33.89 29.64
C LYS A 154 0.55 -33.32 29.10
N PRO A 155 0.03 -33.78 27.95
CA PRO A 155 -1.24 -33.29 27.42
C PRO A 155 -2.42 -34.02 28.06
N LYS A 156 -3.42 -33.27 28.54
CA LYS A 156 -4.76 -33.79 28.81
C LYS A 156 -5.70 -33.24 27.74
N ALA A 157 -6.30 -34.16 27.01
CA ALA A 157 -7.20 -33.89 25.90
C ALA A 157 -8.54 -33.32 26.39
N SER A 158 -9.04 -32.33 25.66
CA SER A 158 -10.45 -32.23 25.30
C SER A 158 -10.56 -31.52 23.95
N ALA A 159 -11.27 -32.17 23.05
CA ALA A 159 -11.39 -31.85 21.64
C ALA A 159 -12.25 -30.60 21.37
N GLN A 160 -11.87 -29.83 20.35
CA GLN A 160 -12.80 -29.42 19.27
C GLN A 160 -12.00 -28.98 18.03
N PRO A 161 -12.38 -29.40 16.80
CA PRO A 161 -11.66 -29.10 15.57
C PRO A 161 -12.30 -27.92 14.81
N GLN A 162 -11.55 -26.86 14.53
CA GLN A 162 -11.72 -25.93 13.39
C GLN A 162 -10.81 -24.70 13.52
N ALA A 163 -9.55 -24.76 13.05
CA ALA A 163 -8.71 -23.57 12.85
C ALA A 163 -7.47 -23.86 12.00
N GLN A 164 -7.64 -24.32 10.75
CA GLN A 164 -6.50 -24.50 9.83
C GLN A 164 -6.59 -23.62 8.57
N SER A 165 -7.71 -22.93 8.32
CA SER A 165 -7.85 -22.06 7.14
C SER A 165 -7.48 -20.59 7.39
N ALA A 166 -7.61 -20.08 8.62
CA ALA A 166 -7.43 -18.66 8.92
C ALA A 166 -5.96 -18.19 8.92
N ASN A 167 -5.03 -19.05 9.36
CA ASN A 167 -3.60 -18.71 9.39
C ASN A 167 -2.97 -18.59 7.99
N SER A 168 -3.43 -19.39 7.02
CA SER A 168 -2.94 -19.32 5.63
C SER A 168 -3.45 -18.08 4.89
N ALA A 169 -4.70 -17.67 5.14
CA ALA A 169 -5.29 -16.48 4.53
C ALA A 169 -4.70 -15.17 5.07
N ASN A 170 -4.41 -15.10 6.38
CA ASN A 170 -3.72 -13.95 6.98
C ASN A 170 -2.28 -13.81 6.46
N ASN A 171 -1.59 -14.93 6.27
CA ASN A 171 -0.25 -14.92 5.69
C ASN A 171 -0.25 -14.49 4.20
N LEU A 172 -1.26 -14.90 3.43
CA LEU A 172 -1.44 -14.47 2.03
C LEU A 172 -1.57 -12.95 1.91
N THR A 173 -2.48 -12.32 2.64
CA THR A 173 -2.72 -10.87 2.53
C THR A 173 -1.50 -10.04 2.94
N ALA A 174 -0.78 -10.47 3.97
CA ALA A 174 0.48 -9.85 4.37
C ALA A 174 1.52 -9.93 3.24
N GLN A 175 1.74 -11.12 2.66
CA GLN A 175 2.69 -11.31 1.56
C GLN A 175 2.28 -10.58 0.28
N VAL A 176 0.99 -10.51 -0.03
CA VAL A 176 0.47 -9.71 -1.16
C VAL A 176 0.81 -8.24 -0.93
N THR A 177 0.57 -7.70 0.27
CA THR A 177 0.84 -6.30 0.59
C THR A 177 2.32 -5.94 0.40
N VAL A 178 3.23 -6.83 0.79
CA VAL A 178 4.68 -6.67 0.52
C VAL A 178 4.96 -6.65 -0.97
N GLY A 179 4.35 -7.58 -1.73
CA GLY A 179 4.46 -7.61 -3.19
C GLY A 179 3.94 -6.33 -3.85
N LEU A 180 2.84 -5.76 -3.36
CA LEU A 180 2.28 -4.50 -3.88
C LEU A 180 3.17 -3.30 -3.58
N LYS A 181 3.79 -3.22 -2.38
CA LYS A 181 4.81 -2.19 -2.07
C LYS A 181 5.97 -2.25 -3.07
N GLN A 182 6.45 -3.45 -3.41
CA GLN A 182 7.52 -3.65 -4.40
C GLN A 182 7.08 -3.29 -5.83
N MET A 183 5.87 -3.70 -6.24
CA MET A 183 5.31 -3.33 -7.55
C MET A 183 5.19 -1.81 -7.69
N LEU A 184 4.74 -1.11 -6.64
CA LEU A 184 4.63 0.35 -6.63
C LEU A 184 6.01 1.03 -6.79
N GLN A 185 7.06 0.49 -6.16
CA GLN A 185 8.43 1.01 -6.35
C GLN A 185 8.91 0.84 -7.79
N LEU A 186 8.61 -0.30 -8.44
CA LEU A 186 8.96 -0.53 -9.85
C LEU A 186 8.15 0.37 -10.80
N PHE A 187 6.86 0.58 -10.52
CA PHE A 187 6.02 1.49 -11.31
C PHE A 187 6.46 2.96 -11.24
N LYS A 188 7.16 3.36 -10.17
CA LYS A 188 7.74 4.72 -10.03
C LYS A 188 9.02 4.91 -10.85
N GLN A 189 9.66 3.84 -11.31
CA GLN A 189 10.88 3.91 -12.11
C GLN A 189 10.57 4.17 -13.60
N LYS A 190 11.61 4.53 -14.37
CA LYS A 190 11.49 4.71 -15.83
C LYS A 190 11.11 3.38 -16.49
N GLU A 191 10.10 3.42 -17.37
CA GLU A 191 9.64 2.24 -18.09
C GLU A 191 10.78 1.60 -18.90
N SER A 192 11.01 0.32 -18.66
CA SER A 192 12.09 -0.44 -19.29
C SER A 192 11.72 -1.92 -19.40
N ALA A 193 12.32 -2.64 -20.35
CA ALA A 193 12.14 -4.09 -20.47
C ALA A 193 12.53 -4.83 -19.17
N ALA A 194 13.59 -4.36 -18.49
CA ALA A 194 14.05 -4.91 -17.22
C ALA A 194 13.02 -4.71 -16.09
N SER A 195 12.48 -3.50 -15.92
CA SER A 195 11.45 -3.24 -14.91
C SER A 195 10.16 -4.02 -15.17
N ARG A 196 9.78 -4.22 -16.45
CA ARG A 196 8.64 -5.08 -16.83
C ARG A 196 8.88 -6.53 -16.47
N GLN A 197 10.08 -7.05 -16.72
CA GLN A 197 10.46 -8.40 -16.34
C GLN A 197 10.43 -8.59 -14.81
N GLN A 198 10.89 -7.59 -14.04
CA GLN A 198 10.79 -7.61 -12.57
C GLN A 198 9.33 -7.61 -12.09
N LEU A 199 8.46 -6.78 -12.68
CA LEU A 199 7.02 -6.79 -12.39
C LEU A 199 6.39 -8.15 -12.73
N GLN A 200 6.76 -8.77 -13.85
CA GLN A 200 6.30 -10.11 -14.21
C GLN A 200 6.76 -11.18 -13.21
N ALA A 201 7.98 -11.08 -12.68
CA ALA A 201 8.47 -11.98 -11.63
C ALA A 201 7.68 -11.82 -10.33
N LEU A 202 7.31 -10.59 -9.96
CA LEU A 202 6.43 -10.34 -8.81
C LEU A 202 5.03 -10.95 -9.03
N CYS A 203 4.44 -10.81 -10.21
CA CYS A 203 3.19 -11.49 -10.55
C CYS A 203 3.32 -13.03 -10.46
N ALA A 204 4.43 -13.60 -10.91
CA ALA A 204 4.68 -15.04 -10.79
C ALA A 204 4.75 -15.49 -9.32
N ARG A 205 5.36 -14.69 -8.43
CA ARG A 205 5.36 -14.96 -6.99
C ARG A 205 3.94 -14.89 -6.41
N LEU A 206 3.16 -13.87 -6.77
CA LEU A 206 1.76 -13.73 -6.34
C LEU A 206 0.89 -14.91 -6.80
N LEU A 207 1.16 -15.50 -7.97
CA LEU A 207 0.48 -16.71 -8.43
C LEU A 207 0.76 -17.93 -7.53
N GLN A 208 1.99 -18.07 -7.02
CA GLN A 208 2.35 -19.15 -6.11
C GLN A 208 1.69 -18.98 -4.74
N LEU A 209 1.55 -17.75 -4.26
CA LEU A 209 0.94 -17.47 -2.97
C LEU A 209 -0.54 -17.88 -2.92
N GLY A 210 -1.30 -17.62 -3.99
CA GLY A 210 -2.70 -18.06 -4.09
C GLY A 210 -2.87 -19.40 -4.82
N LYS A 211 -1.90 -20.32 -4.72
CA LYS A 211 -2.01 -21.64 -5.34
C LYS A 211 -3.23 -22.38 -4.80
N GLY A 212 -4.12 -22.80 -5.71
CA GLY A 212 -5.39 -23.46 -5.36
C GLY A 212 -6.61 -22.53 -5.35
N ILE A 213 -6.41 -21.21 -5.44
CA ILE A 213 -7.50 -20.23 -5.54
C ILE A 213 -7.63 -19.78 -7.00
N ASN A 214 -8.51 -20.44 -7.75
CA ASN A 214 -8.66 -20.23 -9.19
C ASN A 214 -8.97 -18.76 -9.55
N ALA A 215 -9.86 -18.13 -8.78
CA ALA A 215 -10.28 -16.75 -8.95
C ALA A 215 -9.10 -15.75 -8.81
N TRP A 216 -8.29 -15.92 -7.76
CA TRP A 216 -7.04 -15.19 -7.56
C TRP A 216 -6.05 -15.41 -8.71
N GLN A 217 -5.82 -16.67 -9.09
CA GLN A 217 -4.88 -16.99 -10.17
C GLN A 217 -5.29 -16.36 -11.50
N ASN A 218 -6.59 -16.32 -11.79
CA ASN A 218 -7.12 -15.67 -12.99
C ASN A 218 -6.83 -14.15 -12.99
N LEU A 219 -7.09 -13.48 -11.86
CA LEU A 219 -6.79 -12.05 -11.71
C LEU A 219 -5.29 -11.76 -11.91
N VAL A 220 -4.42 -12.49 -11.21
CA VAL A 220 -2.97 -12.24 -11.28
C VAL A 220 -2.41 -12.54 -12.69
N LYS A 221 -2.90 -13.58 -13.37
CA LYS A 221 -2.54 -13.84 -14.78
C LYS A 221 -2.98 -12.71 -15.70
N THR A 222 -4.17 -12.17 -15.48
CA THR A 222 -4.69 -11.04 -16.27
C THR A 222 -3.82 -9.79 -16.05
N ALA A 223 -3.46 -9.49 -14.80
CA ALA A 223 -2.55 -8.41 -14.47
C ALA A 223 -1.16 -8.61 -15.09
N GLN A 224 -0.63 -9.85 -15.04
CA GLN A 224 0.65 -10.19 -15.64
C GLN A 224 0.66 -9.97 -17.16
N ALA A 225 -0.42 -10.36 -17.86
CA ALA A 225 -0.57 -10.12 -19.29
C ALA A 225 -0.69 -8.62 -19.63
N ALA A 226 -1.41 -7.84 -18.82
CA ALA A 226 -1.50 -6.39 -18.98
C ALA A 226 -0.14 -5.70 -18.80
N ILE A 227 0.67 -6.14 -17.83
CA ILE A 227 2.04 -5.64 -17.59
C ILE A 227 2.99 -6.04 -18.72
N ALA A 228 2.83 -7.25 -19.26
CA ALA A 228 3.66 -7.77 -20.35
C ALA A 228 3.53 -6.94 -21.64
N ASN A 229 2.38 -6.33 -21.88
CA ASN A 229 2.12 -5.54 -23.08
C ASN A 229 2.87 -4.18 -23.02
N PRO A 230 3.88 -3.95 -23.89
CA PRO A 230 4.68 -2.72 -23.87
C PRO A 230 3.89 -1.46 -24.20
N LYS A 231 2.71 -1.59 -24.83
CA LYS A 231 1.84 -0.45 -25.15
C LYS A 231 1.15 0.16 -23.93
N ASN A 232 1.05 -0.59 -22.84
CA ASN A 232 0.40 -0.13 -21.61
C ASN A 232 1.41 0.62 -20.74
N SER A 233 1.21 1.93 -20.51
CA SER A 233 2.08 2.72 -19.66
C SER A 233 1.93 2.37 -18.17
N TYR A 234 2.98 2.59 -17.39
CA TYR A 234 2.98 2.37 -15.95
C TYR A 234 2.01 3.30 -15.22
N GLN A 235 1.78 4.50 -15.75
CA GLN A 235 0.80 5.44 -15.21
C GLN A 235 -0.63 4.88 -15.22
N VAL A 236 -0.98 4.08 -16.24
CA VAL A 236 -2.30 3.44 -16.34
C VAL A 236 -2.34 2.13 -15.56
N LEU A 237 -1.26 1.33 -15.62
CA LEU A 237 -1.20 0.02 -14.98
C LEU A 237 -1.12 0.10 -13.46
N ALA A 238 -0.32 1.02 -12.92
CA ALA A 238 -0.04 1.09 -11.48
C ALA A 238 -1.29 1.27 -10.60
N PRO A 239 -2.15 2.29 -10.81
CA PRO A 239 -3.32 2.47 -9.97
C PRO A 239 -4.33 1.32 -10.12
N LEU A 240 -4.45 0.73 -11.32
CA LEU A 240 -5.40 -0.35 -11.60
C LEU A 240 -4.96 -1.68 -10.98
N VAL A 241 -3.74 -2.12 -11.28
CA VAL A 241 -3.20 -3.41 -10.82
C VAL A 241 -3.05 -3.44 -9.31
N ILE A 242 -2.54 -2.36 -8.71
CA ILE A 242 -2.36 -2.29 -7.24
C ILE A 242 -3.72 -2.34 -6.52
N LYS A 243 -4.72 -1.60 -7.02
CA LYS A 243 -6.07 -1.59 -6.46
C LYS A 243 -6.70 -2.99 -6.52
N GLU A 244 -6.76 -3.60 -7.70
CA GLU A 244 -7.44 -4.88 -7.88
C GLU A 244 -6.78 -6.01 -7.08
N LEU A 245 -5.45 -6.06 -7.02
CA LEU A 245 -4.74 -7.08 -6.24
C LEU A 245 -4.94 -6.89 -4.72
N LYS A 246 -5.04 -5.64 -4.25
CA LYS A 246 -5.33 -5.34 -2.83
C LYS A 246 -6.76 -5.71 -2.45
N GLU A 247 -7.73 -5.39 -3.30
CA GLU A 247 -9.13 -5.75 -3.09
C GLU A 247 -9.29 -7.28 -3.10
N ALA A 248 -8.63 -7.96 -4.04
CA ALA A 248 -8.65 -9.41 -4.13
C ALA A 248 -8.04 -10.10 -2.90
N SER A 249 -6.93 -9.61 -2.35
CA SER A 249 -6.37 -10.22 -1.13
C SER A 249 -7.28 -10.02 0.08
N ALA A 250 -7.96 -8.88 0.20
CA ALA A 250 -8.96 -8.65 1.25
C ALA A 250 -10.17 -9.59 1.12
N LEU A 251 -10.65 -9.84 -0.12
CA LEU A 251 -11.71 -10.81 -0.38
C LEU A 251 -11.27 -12.24 -0.02
N VAL A 252 -10.04 -12.64 -0.37
CA VAL A 252 -9.52 -13.96 0.01
C VAL A 252 -9.39 -14.08 1.53
N GLN A 253 -8.94 -13.03 2.23
CA GLN A 253 -8.83 -13.02 3.69
C GLN A 253 -10.17 -13.25 4.39
N THR A 254 -11.24 -12.68 3.85
CA THR A 254 -12.59 -12.80 4.38
C THR A 254 -13.31 -14.08 3.93
N GLY A 255 -12.60 -14.99 3.25
CA GLY A 255 -13.16 -16.25 2.75
C GLY A 255 -14.04 -16.10 1.51
N ARG A 256 -14.07 -14.91 0.89
CA ARG A 256 -14.89 -14.56 -0.30
C ARG A 256 -14.08 -14.65 -1.58
N ALA A 257 -13.22 -15.67 -1.69
CA ALA A 257 -12.30 -15.82 -2.81
C ALA A 257 -13.00 -15.97 -4.16
N ASP A 258 -14.22 -16.52 -4.18
CA ASP A 258 -15.02 -16.70 -5.40
C ASP A 258 -15.51 -15.38 -6.03
N GLU A 259 -15.50 -14.28 -5.26
CA GLU A 259 -15.87 -12.94 -5.75
C GLU A 259 -14.71 -12.22 -6.45
N VAL A 260 -13.50 -12.78 -6.38
CA VAL A 260 -12.32 -12.22 -7.04
C VAL A 260 -12.46 -12.37 -8.55
N ALA A 261 -12.58 -11.25 -9.27
CA ALA A 261 -12.62 -11.25 -10.72
C ALA A 261 -11.85 -10.06 -11.30
N PRO A 262 -11.07 -10.24 -12.38
CA PRO A 262 -10.42 -9.13 -13.07
C PRO A 262 -11.47 -8.20 -13.67
N SER A 263 -11.27 -6.89 -13.49
CA SER A 263 -12.15 -5.87 -14.06
C SER A 263 -12.14 -5.92 -15.59
N GLN A 264 -13.20 -5.37 -16.21
CA GLN A 264 -13.24 -5.25 -17.68
C GLN A 264 -12.09 -4.40 -18.23
N GLN A 265 -11.67 -3.38 -17.49
CA GLN A 265 -10.55 -2.52 -17.88
C GLN A 265 -9.23 -3.31 -17.88
N LEU A 266 -8.97 -4.09 -16.83
CA LEU A 266 -7.77 -4.92 -16.76
C LEU A 266 -7.74 -5.98 -17.86
N ARG A 267 -8.89 -6.61 -18.15
CA ARG A 267 -9.02 -7.56 -19.28
C ARG A 267 -8.74 -6.93 -20.63
N ARG A 268 -9.19 -5.70 -20.87
CA ARG A 268 -8.90 -4.96 -22.12
C ARG A 268 -7.41 -4.65 -22.26
N LEU A 269 -6.75 -4.25 -21.18
CA LEU A 269 -5.30 -4.00 -21.18
C LEU A 269 -4.48 -5.28 -21.33
N ALA A 270 -4.99 -6.40 -20.82
CA ALA A 270 -4.41 -7.73 -20.97
C ALA A 270 -4.64 -8.38 -22.34
N ALA A 271 -5.59 -7.87 -23.12
CA ALA A 271 -5.89 -8.40 -24.44
C ALA A 271 -4.66 -8.24 -25.35
N VAL A 272 -4.24 -9.35 -25.95
CA VAL A 272 -3.22 -9.34 -26.99
C VAL A 272 -3.78 -8.53 -28.17
N PRO A 273 -3.05 -7.55 -28.74
CA PRO A 273 -3.49 -6.96 -29.99
C PRO A 273 -3.61 -8.08 -31.02
N GLU A 274 -4.81 -8.32 -31.54
CA GLU A 274 -4.98 -9.31 -32.60
C GLU A 274 -3.97 -9.01 -33.71
N PRO A 275 -3.28 -10.02 -34.26
CA PRO A 275 -2.52 -9.81 -35.47
C PRO A 275 -3.52 -9.28 -36.50
N VAL A 276 -3.30 -8.06 -36.97
CA VAL A 276 -4.03 -7.49 -38.09
C VAL A 276 -3.88 -8.51 -39.21
N ARG A 277 -4.94 -9.26 -39.50
CA ARG A 277 -4.99 -10.11 -40.69
C ARG A 277 -4.86 -9.16 -41.86
N TYR A 278 -3.69 -9.18 -42.49
CA TYR A 278 -3.51 -8.63 -43.81
C TYR A 278 -4.45 -9.40 -44.73
N ILE A 279 -5.59 -8.79 -45.07
CA ILE A 279 -6.44 -9.27 -46.14
C ILE A 279 -5.83 -8.67 -47.41
N PRO A 280 -5.25 -9.47 -48.33
CA PRO A 280 -4.82 -8.94 -49.60
C PRO A 280 -6.04 -8.37 -50.35
N GLU A 281 -5.82 -7.21 -50.98
CA GLU A 281 -6.73 -6.50 -51.86
C GLU A 281 -7.84 -7.35 -52.50
N SER A 282 -9.10 -7.02 -52.20
CA SER A 282 -10.19 -7.21 -53.16
C SER A 282 -11.38 -6.29 -52.86
N THR A 283 -11.45 -5.21 -53.65
CA THR A 283 -12.64 -4.45 -54.10
C THR A 283 -13.65 -3.86 -53.09
N ALA A 284 -13.42 -2.58 -52.72
CA ALA A 284 -14.38 -1.46 -52.48
C ALA A 284 -15.56 -1.59 -51.46
N PRO A 285 -16.21 -0.50 -50.97
CA PRO A 285 -15.98 0.94 -51.21
C PRO A 285 -15.68 1.77 -49.92
N ALA A 286 -15.16 2.98 -50.13
CA ALA A 286 -14.83 3.96 -49.10
C ALA A 286 -16.03 4.40 -48.24
N MET A 287 -15.93 4.24 -46.91
CA MET A 287 -16.80 4.97 -45.98
C MET A 287 -16.28 6.39 -45.79
N PHE A 288 -16.93 7.33 -46.45
CA PHE A 288 -16.83 8.76 -46.16
C PHE A 288 -17.43 9.04 -44.78
N MET A 289 -16.61 9.47 -43.82
CA MET A 289 -17.11 10.08 -42.59
C MET A 289 -17.61 11.49 -42.92
N GLU A 290 -18.90 11.78 -42.67
CA GLU A 290 -19.49 13.08 -42.99
C GLU A 290 -18.80 14.22 -42.19
N PRO A 291 -18.32 15.29 -42.85
CA PRO A 291 -17.58 16.38 -42.21
C PRO A 291 -18.30 17.04 -41.02
N ARG A 292 -19.63 17.03 -41.03
CA ARG A 292 -20.46 17.61 -39.96
C ARG A 292 -20.40 16.81 -38.66
N LEU A 293 -20.32 15.48 -38.75
CA LEU A 293 -20.22 14.63 -37.56
C LEU A 293 -18.85 14.78 -36.89
N THR A 294 -17.78 14.87 -37.70
CA THR A 294 -16.43 15.14 -37.22
C THR A 294 -16.32 16.52 -36.55
N ALA A 295 -16.91 17.55 -37.15
CA ALA A 295 -16.91 18.90 -36.56
C ALA A 295 -17.66 18.94 -35.22
N LYS A 296 -18.79 18.24 -35.11
CA LYS A 296 -19.58 18.18 -33.86
C LYS A 296 -18.82 17.45 -32.74
N ALA A 297 -18.13 16.37 -33.06
CA ALA A 297 -17.30 15.64 -32.11
C ALA A 297 -16.13 16.49 -31.59
N LEU A 298 -15.49 17.27 -32.47
CA LEU A 298 -14.40 18.18 -32.08
C LEU A 298 -14.89 19.29 -31.13
N ILE A 299 -16.04 19.91 -31.42
CA ILE A 299 -16.61 20.97 -30.57
C ILE A 299 -16.97 20.46 -29.17
N GLN A 300 -17.38 19.20 -29.04
CA GLN A 300 -17.70 18.60 -27.75
C GLN A 300 -16.45 18.20 -26.94
N ALA A 301 -15.34 17.90 -27.61
CA ALA A 301 -14.14 17.37 -26.97
C ALA A 301 -13.10 18.45 -26.60
N PHE A 302 -13.14 19.63 -27.23
CA PHE A 302 -12.08 20.63 -27.12
C PHE A 302 -12.61 22.04 -26.82
N ASN A 303 -11.82 22.82 -26.08
CA ASN A 303 -12.16 24.22 -25.81
C ASN A 303 -11.85 25.14 -27.01
N LYS A 304 -12.30 26.39 -26.96
CA LYS A 304 -12.19 27.36 -28.07
C LYS A 304 -10.74 27.61 -28.53
N GLN A 305 -9.78 27.61 -27.61
CA GLN A 305 -8.37 27.82 -27.93
C GLN A 305 -7.77 26.61 -28.66
N GLN A 306 -8.06 25.41 -28.16
CA GLN A 306 -7.63 24.15 -28.79
C GLN A 306 -8.26 23.93 -30.17
N LEU A 307 -9.53 24.30 -30.34
CA LEU A 307 -10.20 24.23 -31.65
C LEU A 307 -9.55 25.16 -32.69
N THR A 308 -9.04 26.31 -32.25
CA THR A 308 -8.34 27.25 -33.12
C THR A 308 -7.00 26.67 -33.59
N GLU A 309 -6.22 26.07 -32.69
CA GLU A 309 -4.96 25.39 -33.04
C GLU A 309 -5.18 24.19 -33.97
N ILE A 310 -6.21 23.38 -33.71
CA ILE A 310 -6.57 22.25 -34.57
C ILE A 310 -6.96 22.75 -35.97
N ALA A 311 -7.73 23.83 -36.06
CA ALA A 311 -8.11 24.41 -37.34
C ALA A 311 -6.89 24.93 -38.12
N GLU A 312 -5.94 25.60 -37.46
CA GLU A 312 -4.69 26.07 -38.07
C GLU A 312 -3.82 24.91 -38.59
N LEU A 313 -3.69 23.82 -37.82
CA LEU A 313 -2.95 22.63 -38.22
C LEU A 313 -3.58 21.94 -39.44
N LEU A 314 -4.91 21.84 -39.48
CA LEU A 314 -5.63 21.28 -40.63
C LEU A 314 -5.47 22.16 -41.87
N LEU A 315 -5.53 23.49 -41.71
CA LEU A 315 -5.31 24.44 -42.81
C LEU A 315 -3.88 24.38 -43.36
N LYS A 316 -2.91 24.10 -42.48
CA LYS A 316 -1.50 23.91 -42.85
C LYS A 316 -1.25 22.57 -43.54
N ALA A 317 -2.00 21.52 -43.17
CA ALA A 317 -1.93 20.20 -43.80
C ALA A 317 -2.68 20.13 -45.14
N ALA A 318 -3.59 21.07 -45.41
CA ALA A 318 -4.34 21.17 -46.66
C ALA A 318 -3.67 22.05 -47.74
N LYS A 319 -2.50 22.64 -47.44
CA LYS A 319 -1.64 23.37 -48.38
C LYS A 319 -0.44 22.51 -48.77
#